data_AF-A0A170WP30-F1
#
_entry.id   AF-A0A170WP30-F1
#
_cell.length_a   1.000
_cell.length_b   1.000
_cell.length_c   1.000
_cell.angle_alpha   90.00
_cell.angle_beta   90.00
_cell.angle_gamma   90.00
#
_symmetry.space_group_name_H-M   'P 1'
#
loop_
_entity.id
_entity.type
_entity.pdbx_description
1 polymer ?
#
loop_
_entity_poly.entity_id
_entity_poly.type
_entity_poly.pdbx_seq_one_letter_code
_entity_poly.pdbx_strand_id
1 'polypeptide(L)'
;KKEVGQMKVLKHKENNVYRLLMRREIVHKVVCNQRITKDLEMKEMASSKQAFCWSAMNMAQEYEKPIMENLSVKFKNQDVAMTFKLLIDETLKEVQA
;
A
#
# COMPACT_ATOMS: atom_id res chain seq x y z
N LYS A 1 -2.16 -12.73 -8.23
CA LYS A 1 -2.51 -12.15 -9.55
C LYS A 1 -1.71 -10.86 -9.72
N LYS A 2 -1.03 -10.64 -10.85
CA LYS A 2 -0.28 -9.40 -11.08
C LYS A 2 -1.21 -8.36 -11.70
N GLU A 3 -1.34 -7.22 -11.04
CA GLU A 3 -2.12 -6.08 -11.54
C GLU A 3 -1.20 -4.87 -11.67
N VAL A 4 -1.47 -4.02 -12.66
CA VAL A 4 -0.63 -2.87 -13.01
C VAL A 4 -1.43 -1.59 -12.83
N GLY A 5 -0.79 -0.58 -12.26
CA GLY A 5 -1.36 0.73 -12.01
C GLY A 5 -0.52 1.53 -11.02
N GLN A 6 -1.04 2.69 -10.63
CA GLN A 6 -0.33 3.60 -9.73
C GLN A 6 -0.66 3.29 -8.27
N MET A 7 0.37 3.02 -7.48
CA MET A 7 0.28 2.94 -6.02
C MET A 7 0.43 4.34 -5.42
N LYS A 8 -0.47 4.72 -4.52
CA LYS A 8 -0.49 6.04 -3.86
C LYS A 8 -0.61 5.89 -2.35
N VAL A 9 0.05 6.80 -1.63
CA VAL A 9 -0.20 7.06 -0.21
C VAL A 9 -1.06 8.32 -0.13
N LEU A 10 -2.21 8.25 0.54
CA LEU A 10 -3.14 9.38 0.67
C LEU A 10 -3.33 9.73 2.15
N LYS A 11 -3.30 11.03 2.46
CA LYS A 11 -3.63 11.59 3.78
C LYS A 11 -5.03 12.19 3.75
N HIS A 12 -5.89 11.82 4.68
CA HIS A 12 -7.16 12.51 4.89
C HIS A 12 -6.90 13.83 5.64
N LYS A 13 -7.46 14.93 5.12
CA LYS A 13 -7.09 16.29 5.54
C LYS A 13 -7.44 16.61 7.00
N GLU A 14 -8.48 16.00 7.53
CA GLU A 14 -9.06 16.42 8.82
C GLU A 14 -8.76 15.48 10.00
N ASN A 15 -8.56 14.19 9.75
CA ASN A 15 -8.50 13.17 10.82
C ASN A 15 -7.16 12.42 10.86
N ASN A 16 -6.14 12.93 10.14
CA ASN A 16 -4.80 12.36 10.07
C ASN A 16 -4.76 10.86 9.68
N VAL A 17 -5.79 10.37 8.98
CA VAL A 17 -5.84 8.97 8.53
C VAL A 17 -5.13 8.83 7.19
N TYR A 18 -4.19 7.89 7.14
CA TYR A 18 -3.46 7.54 5.94
C TYR A 18 -3.99 6.25 5.30
N ARG A 19 -3.86 6.12 3.98
CA ARG A 19 -4.17 4.89 3.26
C ARG A 19 -3.26 4.64 2.06
N LEU A 20 -3.03 3.36 1.80
CA LEU A 20 -2.56 2.83 0.54
C LEU A 20 -3.76 2.73 -0.42
N LEU A 21 -3.62 3.30 -1.61
CA LEU A 21 -4.61 3.20 -2.66
C LEU A 21 -3.96 2.83 -4.00
N MET A 22 -4.48 1.80 -4.65
CA MET A 22 -4.08 1.44 -6.01
C MET A 22 -5.30 1.10 -6.85
N ARG A 23 -5.31 1.65 -8.06
CA ARG A 23 -6.29 1.36 -9.11
C ARG A 23 -5.59 0.71 -10.30
N ARG A 24 -6.28 -0.22 -10.94
CA ARG A 24 -5.82 -0.83 -12.20
C ARG A 24 -5.77 0.22 -13.32
N GLU A 25 -4.75 0.15 -14.16
CA GLU A 25 -4.49 1.16 -15.19
C GLU A 25 -5.60 1.28 -16.25
N ILE A 26 -6.13 0.15 -16.73
CA ILE A 26 -7.13 0.15 -17.83
C ILE A 26 -8.56 0.18 -17.29
N VAL A 27 -8.89 -0.74 -16.38
CA VAL A 27 -10.27 -0.89 -15.87
C VAL A 27 -10.59 0.07 -14.71
N HIS A 28 -9.59 0.80 -14.20
CA HIS A 28 -9.71 1.79 -13.13
C HIS A 28 -10.34 1.30 -11.79
N LYS A 29 -10.53 -0.02 -11.65
CA LYS A 29 -11.02 -0.65 -10.42
C LYS A 29 -10.02 -0.47 -9.27
N VAL A 30 -10.53 -0.19 -8.07
CA VAL A 30 -9.73 -0.16 -6.84
C VAL A 30 -9.44 -1.58 -6.39
N VAL A 31 -8.17 -1.88 -6.21
CA VAL A 31 -7.70 -3.23 -5.84
C VAL A 31 -6.86 -3.24 -4.57
N CYS A 32 -6.30 -2.09 -4.19
CA CYS A 32 -5.79 -1.85 -2.84
C CYS A 32 -6.43 -0.57 -2.30
N ASN A 33 -7.02 -0.68 -1.11
CA ASN A 33 -7.55 0.40 -0.30
C ASN A 33 -7.41 -0.04 1.16
N GLN A 34 -6.21 0.12 1.70
CA GLN A 34 -5.83 -0.31 3.05
C GLN A 34 -5.42 0.91 3.86
N ARG A 35 -5.90 1.03 5.10
CA ARG A 35 -5.42 2.07 6.01
C ARG A 35 -3.98 1.78 6.40
N ILE A 36 -3.19 2.84 6.59
CA ILE A 36 -1.88 2.73 7.22
C ILE A 36 -2.10 2.89 8.72
N THR A 37 -1.84 1.83 9.47
CA THR A 37 -2.01 1.72 10.92
C THR A 37 -0.66 1.43 11.58
N LYS A 38 -0.56 1.58 12.90
CA LYS A 38 0.72 1.44 13.65
C LYS A 38 1.34 0.05 13.52
N ASP A 39 0.52 -0.96 13.22
CA ASP A 39 0.87 -2.37 13.03
C ASP A 39 1.23 -2.74 11.58
N LEU A 40 1.15 -1.80 10.63
CA LEU A 40 1.55 -2.08 9.25
C LEU A 40 3.06 -2.36 9.17
N GLU A 41 3.40 -3.56 8.72
CA GLU A 41 4.78 -4.00 8.54
C GLU A 41 5.06 -4.32 7.06
N MET A 42 5.72 -3.41 6.34
CA MET A 42 6.20 -3.68 4.98
C MET A 42 7.56 -4.36 5.00
N LYS A 43 7.59 -5.61 4.55
CA LYS A 43 8.79 -6.46 4.46
C LYS A 43 9.31 -6.49 3.04
N GLU A 44 10.63 -6.37 2.88
CA GLU A 44 11.28 -6.69 1.60
C GLU A 44 11.09 -8.17 1.26
N MET A 45 10.81 -8.45 -0.01
CA MET A 45 10.74 -9.82 -0.47
C MET A 45 12.16 -10.36 -0.71
N ALA A 46 12.50 -11.53 -0.15
CA ALA A 46 13.80 -12.17 -0.35
C ALA A 46 14.15 -12.38 -1.84
N SER A 47 13.13 -12.49 -2.70
CA SER A 47 13.29 -12.66 -4.14
C SER A 47 13.48 -11.37 -4.93
N SER A 48 13.30 -10.18 -4.32
CA SER A 48 13.41 -8.91 -5.05
C SER A 48 13.59 -7.69 -4.15
N LYS A 49 14.68 -6.93 -4.37
CA LYS A 49 14.91 -5.59 -3.79
C LYS A 49 13.96 -4.50 -4.30
N GLN A 50 13.09 -4.83 -5.25
CA GLN A 50 12.12 -3.92 -5.84
C GLN A 50 10.69 -4.20 -5.35
N ALA A 51 10.53 -5.18 -4.45
CA ALA A 51 9.23 -5.63 -4.02
C ALA A 51 9.12 -5.72 -2.50
N PHE A 52 7.94 -5.34 -2.01
CA PHE A 52 7.58 -5.44 -0.61
C PHE A 52 6.28 -6.24 -0.47
N CYS A 53 6.10 -6.90 0.66
CA CYS A 53 4.86 -7.55 1.06
C CYS A 53 4.41 -7.09 2.46
N TRP A 54 3.10 -7.11 2.67
CA TRP A 54 2.48 -6.78 3.96
C TRP A 54 1.09 -7.40 4.05
N SER A 55 0.53 -7.42 5.25
CA SER A 55 -0.81 -7.92 5.55
C SER A 55 -1.65 -6.79 6.15
N ALA A 56 -2.84 -6.54 5.61
CA ALA A 56 -3.75 -5.54 6.16
C ALA A 56 -5.21 -5.75 5.70
N MET A 57 -6.15 -5.14 6.41
CA MET A 57 -7.57 -5.10 6.03
C MET A 57 -7.76 -4.25 4.76
N ASN A 58 -8.06 -4.91 3.65
CA ASN A 58 -8.28 -4.30 2.34
C ASN A 58 -9.78 -4.12 2.07
N MET A 59 -10.18 -2.93 1.61
CA MET A 59 -11.53 -2.62 1.13
C MET A 59 -11.48 -2.35 -0.39
N ALA A 60 -11.11 -3.38 -1.16
CA ALA A 60 -11.13 -3.33 -2.61
C ALA A 60 -12.56 -3.16 -3.15
N GLN A 61 -12.69 -2.70 -4.39
CA GLN A 61 -14.00 -2.36 -4.97
C GLN A 61 -14.98 -3.55 -5.06
N GLU A 62 -14.46 -4.77 -5.15
CA GLU A 62 -15.27 -5.98 -5.28
C GLU A 62 -15.68 -6.58 -3.91
N TYR A 63 -15.23 -5.98 -2.79
CA TYR A 63 -15.51 -6.49 -1.46
C TYR A 63 -16.68 -5.75 -0.81
N GLU A 64 -17.61 -6.50 -0.21
CA GLU A 64 -18.74 -5.95 0.55
C GLU A 64 -18.31 -5.42 1.93
N LYS A 65 -17.20 -5.94 2.46
CA LYS A 65 -16.61 -5.58 3.76
C LYS A 65 -15.09 -5.70 3.71
N PRO A 66 -14.34 -5.07 4.64
CA PRO A 66 -12.88 -5.23 4.68
C PRO A 66 -12.48 -6.70 4.87
N ILE A 67 -11.50 -7.15 4.09
CA ILE A 67 -10.94 -8.51 4.13
C ILE A 67 -9.45 -8.43 4.44
N MET A 68 -8.97 -9.29 5.33
CA MET A 68 -7.53 -9.42 5.58
C MET A 68 -6.85 -10.00 4.34
N GLU A 69 -5.89 -9.27 3.77
CA GLU A 69 -5.20 -9.70 2.56
C GLU A 69 -3.69 -9.49 2.68
N ASN A 70 -2.94 -10.49 2.19
CA ASN A 70 -1.50 -10.43 2.05
C ASN A 70 -1.19 -9.91 0.65
N LEU A 71 -0.77 -8.65 0.58
CA LEU A 71 -0.44 -7.99 -0.69
C LEU A 71 1.06 -7.90 -0.88
N SER A 72 1.47 -7.81 -2.14
CA SER A 72 2.80 -7.40 -2.51
C SER A 72 2.76 -6.34 -3.61
N VAL A 73 3.71 -5.42 -3.56
CA VAL A 73 3.92 -4.41 -4.59
C VAL A 73 5.32 -4.59 -5.14
N LYS A 74 5.46 -4.55 -6.47
CA LYS A 74 6.77 -4.53 -7.13
C LYS A 74 6.86 -3.27 -7.98
N PHE A 75 7.91 -2.49 -7.76
CA PHE A 75 8.19 -1.27 -8.50
C PHE A 75 9.08 -1.54 -9.71
N LYS A 76 9.10 -0.58 -10.65
CA LYS A 76 9.87 -0.68 -11.89
C LYS A 76 11.38 -0.77 -11.64
N ASN A 77 11.87 -0.04 -10.66
CA ASN A 77 13.27 0.00 -10.26
C ASN A 77 13.40 0.11 -8.73
N GLN A 78 14.64 -0.04 -8.25
CA GLN A 78 14.94 -0.05 -6.82
C GLN A 78 14.80 1.35 -6.20
N ASP A 79 15.11 2.41 -6.94
CA ASP A 79 15.03 3.78 -6.44
C ASP A 79 13.58 4.17 -6.08
N VAL A 80 12.63 3.83 -6.95
CA VAL A 80 11.19 4.04 -6.68
C VAL A 80 10.73 3.17 -5.51
N ALA A 81 11.23 1.93 -5.40
CA ALA A 81 10.91 1.05 -4.28
C ALA A 81 11.39 1.64 -2.95
N MET A 82 12.64 2.11 -2.88
CA MET A 82 13.20 2.75 -1.67
C MET A 82 12.47 4.04 -1.33
N THR A 83 12.18 4.89 -2.32
CA THR A 83 11.43 6.14 -2.12
C THR A 83 10.05 5.85 -1.51
N PHE A 84 9.37 4.82 -2.03
CA PHE A 84 8.09 4.40 -1.48
C PHE A 84 8.21 3.86 -0.05
N LYS A 85 9.24 3.06 0.25
CA LYS A 85 9.48 2.55 1.60
C LYS A 85 9.75 3.67 2.59
N LEU A 86 10.57 4.66 2.24
CA LEU A 86 10.84 5.84 3.06
C LEU A 86 9.56 6.63 3.35
N LEU A 87 8.74 6.86 2.34
CA LEU A 87 7.44 7.53 2.51
C LEU A 87 6.52 6.79 3.50
N ILE A 88 6.51 5.46 3.45
CA ILE A 88 5.74 4.64 4.39
C ILE A 88 6.30 4.75 5.81
N ASP A 89 7.62 4.71 5.97
CA ASP A 89 8.27 4.84 7.29
C ASP A 89 8.04 6.21 7.91
N GLU A 90 8.06 7.29 7.11
CA GLU A 90 7.69 8.64 7.54
C GLU A 90 6.21 8.73 7.93
N THR A 91 5.34 8.14 7.11
CA THR A 91 3.90 8.08 7.40
C THR A 91 3.63 7.33 8.71
N LEU A 92 4.34 6.23 8.97
CA LEU A 92 4.19 5.46 10.19
C LEU A 92 4.60 6.25 11.44
N LYS A 93 5.63 7.11 11.35
CA LYS A 93 5.99 8.03 12.44
C LYS A 93 4.87 9.01 12.75
N GLU A 94 4.21 9.55 11.73
CA GLU A 94 3.07 10.46 11.91
C GLU A 94 1.81 9.76 12.46
N VAL A 95 1.57 8.51 12.07
CA VAL A 95 0.44 7.72 12.59
C VAL A 95 0.70 7.32 14.05
N GLN A 96 1.97 7.16 14.45
CA GLN A 96 2.36 6.78 15.80
C GLN A 96 2.33 7.94 16.81
N ALA A 97 2.59 9.17 16.35
CA ALA A 97 2.48 10.41 17.11
C ALA A 97 1.05 10.69 17.61
#